data_AF-A0A353GGT7-F1
#
_entry.id   AF-A0A353GGT7-F1
#
_cell.length_a   1.000
_cell.length_b   1.000
_cell.length_c   1.000
_cell.angle_alpha   90.00
_cell.angle_beta   90.00
_cell.angle_gamma   90.00
#
_symmetry.space_group_name_H-M   'P 1'
#
loop_
_entity.id
_entity.type
_entity.pdbx_description
1 polymer ?
#
loop_
_entity_poly.entity_id
_entity_poly.type
_entity_poly.pdbx_seq_one_letter_code
_entity_poly.pdbx_strand_id
1 'polypeptide(L)'
;MFMMQLKQACWIVWSLFNMAWLWALMCLTIFPPGWINSTSALLRQPHDSCLFCGMTRAFGCIVQGHFHDAIVLNRGSIYLFSLLVANLVAFIATLFYIRGKKMQSCNHLLLLGE
;
A
#
# COMPACT_ATOMS: atom_id res chain seq x y z
N MET A 1 -27.90 14.84 2.45
CA MET A 1 -27.63 14.09 1.20
C MET A 1 -26.15 14.14 0.79
N PHE A 2 -25.51 15.32 0.76
CA PHE A 2 -24.10 15.51 0.34
C PHE A 2 -23.06 14.71 1.16
N MET A 3 -23.20 14.63 2.48
CA MET A 3 -22.24 13.93 3.36
C MET A 3 -22.14 12.42 3.09
N MET A 4 -23.22 11.79 2.60
CA MET A 4 -23.21 10.36 2.26
C MET A 4 -22.39 10.08 0.99
N GLN A 5 -22.44 10.98 0.00
CA GLN A 5 -21.67 10.85 -1.23
C GLN A 5 -20.17 11.05 -0.99
N LEU A 6 -19.80 12.00 -0.13
CA LEU A 6 -18.39 12.24 0.22
C LEU A 6 -17.76 11.01 0.89
N LYS A 7 -18.47 10.39 1.85
CA LYS A 7 -17.98 9.18 2.53
C LYS A 7 -17.74 8.04 1.53
N GLN A 8 -18.66 7.84 0.59
CA GLN A 8 -18.52 6.81 -0.45
C GLN A 8 -17.33 7.09 -1.37
N ALA A 9 -17.18 8.34 -1.82
CA ALA A 9 -16.05 8.74 -2.66
C ALA A 9 -14.71 8.54 -1.95
N CYS A 10 -14.57 8.98 -0.70
CA CYS A 10 -13.36 8.76 0.09
C CYS A 10 -13.06 7.26 0.25
N TRP A 11 -14.08 6.44 0.48
CA TRP A 11 -13.89 4.99 0.61
C TRP A 11 -13.43 4.33 -0.70
N ILE A 12 -13.97 4.75 -1.85
CA ILE A 12 -13.56 4.27 -3.17
C ILE A 12 -12.11 4.66 -3.44
N VAL A 13 -11.75 5.94 -3.25
CA VAL A 13 -10.39 6.43 -3.48
C VAL A 13 -9.39 5.70 -2.57
N TRP A 14 -9.73 5.55 -1.29
CA TRP A 14 -8.87 4.84 -0.34
C TRP A 14 -8.70 3.37 -0.73
N SER A 15 -9.75 2.71 -1.22
CA SER A 15 -9.68 1.33 -1.71
C SER A 15 -8.80 1.20 -2.95
N LEU A 16 -8.96 2.09 -3.95
CA LEU A 16 -8.15 2.09 -5.17
C LEU A 16 -6.68 2.32 -4.86
N PHE A 17 -6.37 3.24 -3.95
CA PHE A 17 -5.00 3.51 -3.51
C PHE A 17 -4.35 2.26 -2.87
N ASN A 18 -5.07 1.56 -1.99
CA ASN A 18 -4.58 0.33 -1.38
C ASN A 18 -4.42 -0.81 -2.38
N MET A 19 -5.31 -0.94 -3.36
CA MET A 19 -5.18 -1.94 -4.43
C MET A 19 -3.95 -1.67 -5.31
N ALA A 20 -3.70 -0.41 -5.68
CA ALA A 20 -2.51 -0.04 -6.43
C ALA A 20 -1.22 -0.31 -5.62
N TRP A 21 -1.24 -0.03 -4.32
CA TRP A 21 -0.10 -0.31 -3.45
C TRP A 21 0.16 -1.82 -3.28
N LEU A 22 -0.90 -2.62 -3.07
CA LEU A 22 -0.78 -4.09 -3.03
C LEU A 22 -0.19 -4.64 -4.33
N TRP A 23 -0.66 -4.13 -5.48
CA TRP A 23 -0.11 -4.50 -6.77
C TRP A 23 1.39 -4.18 -6.86
N ALA A 24 1.80 -2.98 -6.43
CA ALA A 24 3.20 -2.60 -6.40
C ALA A 24 4.05 -3.52 -5.51
N LEU A 25 3.55 -3.90 -4.32
CA LEU A 25 4.23 -4.86 -3.45
C LEU A 25 4.37 -6.24 -4.12
N MET A 26 3.32 -6.74 -4.78
CA MET A 26 3.40 -7.99 -5.52
C MET A 26 4.47 -7.92 -6.60
N CYS A 27 4.53 -6.83 -7.37
CA CYS A 27 5.60 -6.63 -8.36
C CYS A 27 6.99 -6.65 -7.72
N LEU A 28 7.20 -5.96 -6.59
CA LEU A 28 8.50 -5.93 -5.90
C LEU A 28 8.93 -7.31 -5.36
N THR A 29 7.97 -8.18 -5.01
CA THR A 29 8.27 -9.54 -4.54
C THR A 29 8.49 -10.56 -5.66
N ILE A 30 7.78 -10.40 -6.78
CA ILE A 30 7.81 -11.38 -7.89
C ILE A 30 8.97 -11.08 -8.84
N PHE A 31 9.25 -9.81 -9.13
CA PHE A 31 10.29 -9.44 -10.09
C PHE A 31 11.66 -9.34 -9.43
N PRO A 32 12.70 -9.98 -10.00
CA PRO A 32 14.04 -9.89 -9.46
C PRO A 32 14.56 -8.44 -9.53
N PRO A 33 15.41 -8.02 -8.58
CA PRO A 33 15.90 -6.65 -8.49
C PRO A 33 16.64 -6.19 -9.74
N GLY A 34 17.25 -7.11 -10.49
CA GLY A 34 17.88 -6.82 -11.79
C GLY A 34 16.92 -6.20 -12.81
N TRP A 35 15.69 -6.71 -12.93
CA TRP A 35 14.70 -6.21 -13.87
C TRP A 35 14.19 -4.81 -13.49
N ILE A 36 13.98 -4.57 -12.20
CA ILE A 36 13.57 -3.27 -11.65
C ILE A 36 14.68 -2.24 -11.83
N ASN A 37 15.94 -2.66 -11.66
CA ASN A 37 17.10 -1.79 -11.82
C ASN A 37 17.34 -1.42 -13.28
N SER A 38 17.17 -2.35 -14.23
CA SER A 38 17.37 -2.06 -15.66
C SER A 38 16.28 -1.13 -16.21
N THR A 39 15.03 -1.30 -15.79
CA THR A 39 13.92 -0.42 -16.20
C THR A 39 14.03 0.96 -15.58
N SER A 40 14.46 1.08 -14.32
CA SER A 40 14.74 2.38 -13.70
C SER A 40 15.99 3.07 -14.25
N ALA A 41 16.99 2.32 -14.71
CA ALA A 41 18.17 2.87 -15.38
C ALA A 41 17.84 3.50 -16.74
N LEU A 42 16.83 2.99 -17.46
CA LEU A 42 16.33 3.60 -18.70
C LEU A 42 15.67 4.97 -18.47
N LEU A 43 15.14 5.20 -17.27
CA LEU A 43 14.50 6.45 -16.86
C LEU A 43 15.42 7.33 -16.00
N ARG A 44 16.74 7.06 -16.00
CA ARG A 44 17.72 7.75 -15.16
C ARG A 44 17.85 9.22 -15.59
N GLN A 45 17.02 10.07 -15.00
CA GLN A 45 17.20 11.51 -15.09
C GLN A 45 18.41 11.94 -14.24
N PRO A 46 19.32 12.76 -14.77
CA PRO A 46 20.46 13.28 -14.03
C PRO A 46 19.99 14.39 -13.11
N HIS A 47 19.83 14.15 -11.80
CA HIS A 47 19.56 15.24 -10.86
C HIS A 47 20.15 14.98 -9.48
N ASP A 48 20.92 15.98 -9.02
CA ASP A 48 21.53 16.11 -7.69
C ASP A 48 20.50 16.33 -6.55
N SER A 49 19.20 16.34 -6.84
CA SER A 49 18.16 16.78 -5.88
C SER A 49 16.78 16.10 -6.03
N CYS A 50 16.72 14.85 -6.50
CA CYS A 50 15.44 14.16 -6.70
C CYS A 50 15.02 13.36 -5.45
N LEU A 51 14.09 13.91 -4.67
CA LEU A 51 13.54 13.30 -3.43
C LEU A 51 12.89 11.92 -3.65
N PHE A 52 12.47 11.61 -4.87
CA PHE A 52 11.75 10.38 -5.22
C PHE A 52 12.56 9.44 -6.12
N CYS A 53 13.75 9.87 -6.56
CA CYS A 53 14.61 9.02 -7.36
C CYS A 53 15.15 7.87 -6.50
N GLY A 54 15.18 6.68 -7.10
CA GLY A 54 15.58 5.47 -6.39
C GLY A 54 14.56 4.95 -5.37
N MET A 55 13.38 5.56 -5.18
CA MET A 55 12.38 5.04 -4.23
C MET A 55 11.95 3.61 -4.53
N THR A 56 11.70 3.26 -5.79
CA THR A 56 11.33 1.89 -6.17
C THR A 56 12.44 0.89 -5.83
N ARG A 57 13.71 1.27 -6.00
CA ARG A 57 14.87 0.44 -5.63
C ARG A 57 14.99 0.33 -4.11
N ALA A 58 14.82 1.44 -3.40
CA ALA A 58 14.83 1.47 -1.95
C ALA A 58 13.71 0.61 -1.35
N PHE A 59 12.50 0.65 -1.92
CA PHE A 59 11.39 -0.22 -1.53
C PHE A 59 11.70 -1.69 -1.80
N GLY A 60 12.33 -2.02 -2.94
CA GLY A 60 12.84 -3.36 -3.20
C GLY A 60 13.86 -3.82 -2.14
N CYS A 61 14.82 -2.98 -1.77
CA CYS A 61 15.77 -3.25 -0.69
C CYS A 61 15.07 -3.47 0.66
N ILE A 62 14.05 -2.66 0.98
CA ILE A 62 13.26 -2.81 2.21
C ILE A 62 12.54 -4.16 2.23
N VAL A 63 11.89 -4.57 1.13
CA VAL A 63 11.19 -5.85 1.01
C VAL A 63 12.16 -7.04 1.18
N GLN A 64 13.42 -6.88 0.75
CA GLN A 64 14.47 -7.89 0.90
C GLN A 64 15.18 -7.85 2.27
N GLY A 65 14.80 -6.92 3.17
CA GLY A 65 15.42 -6.75 4.49
C GLY A 65 16.74 -5.97 4.49
N HIS A 66 17.14 -5.38 3.36
CA HIS A 66 18.36 -4.59 3.21
C HIS A 66 18.10 -3.11 3.55
N PHE A 67 17.79 -2.82 4.81
CA PHE A 67 17.42 -1.46 5.25
C PHE A 67 18.56 -0.44 5.12
N HIS A 68 19.82 -0.87 5.29
CA HIS A 68 20.97 0.02 5.14
C HIS A 68 21.07 0.57 3.71
N ASP A 69 20.97 -0.32 2.71
CA ASP A 69 21.00 0.06 1.30
C ASP A 69 19.82 0.95 0.92
N ALA A 70 18.63 0.69 1.50
CA ALA A 70 17.46 1.53 1.31
C ALA A 70 17.65 2.97 1.79
N ILE A 71 18.33 3.17 2.93
CA ILE A 71 18.64 4.50 3.48
C ILE A 71 19.64 5.24 2.59
N VAL A 72 20.64 4.53 2.08
CA VAL A 72 21.66 5.10 1.16
C VAL A 72 20.99 5.54 -0.15
N LEU A 73 20.06 4.74 -0.67
CA LEU A 73 19.30 5.07 -1.87
C LEU A 73 18.34 6.24 -1.65
N ASN A 74 17.60 6.23 -0.54
CA ASN A 74 16.65 7.28 -0.20
C ASN A 74 16.28 7.24 1.30
N ARG A 75 16.75 8.21 2.08
CA ARG A 75 16.47 8.27 3.54
C ARG A 75 14.97 8.34 3.86
N GLY A 76 14.17 9.00 3.03
CA GLY A 76 12.73 9.13 3.22
C GLY A 76 11.93 7.85 2.90
N SER A 77 12.55 6.89 2.20
CA SER A 77 11.85 5.67 1.74
C SER A 77 11.36 4.81 2.90
N ILE A 78 12.12 4.67 3.99
CA ILE A 78 11.71 3.85 5.14
C ILE A 78 10.44 4.41 5.78
N TYR A 79 10.40 5.73 5.99
CA TYR A 79 9.25 6.38 6.61
C TYR A 79 8.00 6.24 5.73
N LEU A 80 8.13 6.53 4.43
CA LEU A 80 7.01 6.42 3.49
C LEU A 80 6.53 4.97 3.35
N PHE A 81 7.44 4.01 3.23
CA PHE A 81 7.11 2.59 3.17
C PHE A 81 6.35 2.15 4.43
N SER A 82 6.82 2.57 5.61
CA SER A 82 6.18 2.24 6.90
C SER A 82 4.76 2.80 6.99
N LEU A 83 4.54 4.05 6.54
CA LEU A 83 3.22 4.65 6.47
C LEU A 83 2.28 3.90 5.51
N LEU A 84 2.78 3.51 4.33
CA LEU A 84 1.99 2.76 3.36
C LEU A 84 1.60 1.37 3.88
N VAL A 85 2.53 0.69 4.56
CA VAL A 85 2.24 -0.58 5.23
C VAL A 85 1.22 -0.39 6.35
N ALA A 86 1.38 0.61 7.22
CA ALA A 86 0.43 0.90 8.29
C ALA A 86 -0.97 1.23 7.73
N ASN A 87 -1.05 2.02 6.66
CA ASN A 87 -2.28 2.33 5.96
C ASN A 87 -2.96 1.06 5.39
N LEU A 88 -2.18 0.16 4.80
CA LEU A 88 -2.68 -1.12 4.29
C LEU A 88 -3.22 -2.02 5.41
N VAL A 89 -2.51 -2.09 6.55
CA VAL A 89 -2.97 -2.83 7.73
C VAL A 89 -4.29 -2.24 8.25
N ALA A 90 -4.39 -0.92 8.35
CA ALA A 90 -5.63 -0.25 8.78
C ALA A 90 -6.80 -0.53 7.82
N PHE A 91 -6.54 -0.55 6.51
CA PHE A 91 -7.53 -0.89 5.50
C PHE A 91 -8.03 -2.34 5.67
N ILE A 92 -7.10 -3.29 5.82
CA ILE A 92 -7.44 -4.71 6.05
C ILE A 92 -8.24 -4.89 7.35
N ALA A 93 -7.80 -4.27 8.45
CA ALA A 93 -8.51 -4.30 9.73
C ALA A 93 -9.94 -3.75 9.61
N THR A 94 -10.11 -2.67 8.85
CA THR A 94 -11.43 -2.07 8.58
C THR A 94 -12.33 -3.04 7.80
N LEU A 95 -11.80 -3.73 6.79
CA LEU A 95 -12.56 -4.74 6.04
C LEU A 95 -13.01 -5.91 6.93
N PHE A 96 -12.13 -6.40 7.81
CA PHE A 96 -12.48 -7.44 8.77
C PHE A 96 -13.55 -6.98 9.75
N TYR A 97 -13.44 -5.76 10.28
CA TYR A 97 -14.44 -5.17 11.17
C TYR A 97 -15.81 -5.06 10.50
N ILE A 98 -15.87 -4.56 9.26
CA ILE A 98 -17.14 -4.44 8.50
C ILE A 98 -17.76 -5.83 8.23
N ARG A 99 -16.93 -6.81 7.82
CA ARG A 99 -17.40 -8.19 7.59
C ARG A 99 -17.93 -8.83 8.87
N GLY A 100 -17.22 -8.66 10.00
CA GLY A 100 -17.65 -9.18 11.30
C GLY A 100 -19.00 -8.61 11.74
N LYS A 101 -19.19 -7.30 11.58
CA LYS A 101 -20.46 -6.63 11.92
C LYS A 101 -21.64 -7.11 11.06
N LYS A 102 -21.38 -7.35 9.76
CA LYS A 102 -22.40 -7.89 8.84
C LYS A 102 -22.81 -9.32 9.22
N MET A 103 -21.86 -10.16 9.65
CA MET A 103 -22.16 -11.51 10.12
C MET A 103 -23.00 -11.51 11.40
N GLN A 104 -22.69 -10.64 12.38
CA GLN A 104 -23.48 -10.53 13.61
C GLN A 104 -24.93 -10.10 13.35
N SER A 105 -25.16 -9.21 12.40
CA SER A 105 -26.52 -8.76 12.04
C SER A 105 -27.34 -9.85 11.34
N CYS A 106 -26.70 -10.75 10.57
CA CYS A 106 -27.38 -11.88 9.93
C CYS A 106 -27.81 -12.94 10.96
N ASN A 107 -26.95 -13.24 11.94
CA ASN A 107 -27.27 -14.20 13.00
C ASN A 107 -28.41 -13.72 13.90
N HIS A 108 -28.49 -12.43 14.21
CA HIS A 108 -29.58 -11.89 15.05
C HIS A 108 -30.95 -11.93 14.37
N LEU A 109 -31.01 -11.86 13.03
CA LEU A 109 -32.25 -12.00 12.25
C LEU A 109 -32.74 -13.45 12.17
N LEU A 110 -31.83 -14.42 12.15
CA LEU A 110 -32.15 -15.85 12.20
C LEU A 110 -32.74 -16.26 13.56
N LEU A 111 -32.30 -15.65 14.66
CA LEU A 111 -32.77 -15.95 16.02
C LEU A 111 -34.13 -15.34 16.40
N LEU A 112 -34.68 -14.42 15.58
CA LEU A 112 -35.98 -13.79 15.80
C LEU A 112 -37.08 -14.33 14.86
N GLY A 113 -36.72 -15.25 13.97
CA GLY A 113 -37.61 -15.86 12.98
C GLY A 113 -38.14 -17.25 13.35
N GLU A 114 -37.78 -17.76 14.53
CA GLU A 114 -38.33 -18.98 15.17
C GLU A 114 -39.20 -18.59 16.37
#